data_AF-A0A969W0V1-F1
#
_entry.id   AF-A0A969W0V1-F1
#
_cell.length_a   1.000
_cell.length_b   1.000
_cell.length_c   1.000
_cell.angle_alpha   90.00
_cell.angle_beta   90.00
_cell.angle_gamma   90.00
#
_symmetry.space_group_name_H-M   'P 1'
#
loop_
_entity.id
_entity.type
_entity.pdbx_description
1 polymer ?
#
loop_
_entity_poly.entity_id
_entity_poly.type
_entity_poly.pdbx_seq_one_letter_code
_entity_poly.pdbx_strand_id
1 'polypeptide(L)'
;MAAAYSEDIRICIIKAYKEGQESIRQLADRFQVGKSFVGRLLKQFRETGTITAKPFGGGEKPYLNEEDLAWLKARVEAVNDSTLAELCADLETSRGKK
;
A
#
# COMPACT_ATOMS: atom_id res chain seq x y z
N MET A 1 -10.40 5.23 7.74
CA MET A 1 -9.18 4.72 7.08
C MET A 1 -7.96 5.26 7.83
N ALA A 2 -7.02 4.40 8.21
CA ALA A 2 -5.77 4.83 8.82
C ALA A 2 -4.82 5.31 7.72
N ALA A 3 -4.61 6.63 7.61
CA ALA A 3 -3.65 7.21 6.69
C ALA A 3 -2.24 7.12 7.27
N ALA A 4 -1.23 6.89 6.43
CA ALA A 4 0.15 6.99 6.85
C ALA A 4 0.48 8.46 7.17
N TYR A 5 1.30 8.71 8.19
CA TYR A 5 1.85 10.05 8.42
C TYR A 5 2.59 10.54 7.19
N SER A 6 2.37 11.81 6.84
CA SER A 6 2.96 12.47 5.68
C SER A 6 4.49 12.37 5.71
N GLU A 7 5.09 12.43 4.53
CA GLU A 7 6.54 12.38 4.38
C GLU A 7 7.22 13.56 5.07
N ASP A 8 6.60 14.74 5.04
CA ASP A 8 7.09 15.94 5.69
C ASP A 8 7.30 15.76 7.20
N ILE A 9 6.34 15.12 7.89
CA ILE A 9 6.46 14.82 9.32
C ILE A 9 7.65 13.89 9.58
N ARG A 10 7.86 12.89 8.72
CA ARG A 10 8.99 11.95 8.86
C ARG A 10 10.33 12.66 8.68
N ILE A 11 10.43 13.52 7.67
CA ILE A 11 11.64 14.30 7.39
C ILE A 11 11.96 15.24 8.56
N CYS A 12 10.96 15.97 9.08
CA CYS A 12 11.15 16.88 10.21
C CYS A 12 11.60 16.17 11.48
N ILE A 13 11.02 15.01 11.81
CA ILE A 13 11.44 14.21 12.97
C ILE A 13 12.91 13.75 12.82
N ILE A 14 13.31 13.32 11.62
CA ILE A 14 14.68 12.85 11.37
C ILE A 14 15.68 13.99 11.40
N LYS A 15 15.34 15.17 10.87
CA LYS A 15 16.18 16.37 10.98
C LYS A 15 16.38 16.76 12.44
N ALA A 16 15.31 16.85 13.23
CA ALA A 16 15.39 17.15 14.66
C ALA A 16 16.25 16.11 15.42
N TYR A 17 16.12 14.83 15.08
CA TYR A 17 16.95 13.76 15.65
C TYR A 17 18.44 13.87 15.25
N LYS A 18 18.76 14.36 14.05
CA LYS A 18 20.14 14.60 13.60
C LYS A 18 20.75 15.85 14.24
N GLU A 19 19.94 16.88 14.46
CA GLU A 19 20.38 18.19 14.96
C GLU A 19 20.55 18.22 16.50
N GLY A 20 19.93 17.31 17.25
CA GLY A 20 20.02 17.32 18.72
C GLY A 20 19.88 15.95 19.39
N GLN A 21 20.26 15.89 20.67
CA GLN A 21 20.10 14.71 21.55
C GLN A 21 18.67 14.55 22.10
N GLU A 22 17.65 14.97 21.35
CA GLU A 22 16.26 14.84 21.79
C GLU A 22 15.88 13.36 21.88
N SER A 23 15.32 12.99 23.03
CA SER A 23 14.81 11.64 23.24
C SER A 23 13.55 11.37 22.41
N ILE A 24 13.25 10.08 22.18
CA ILE A 24 12.05 9.66 21.42
C ILE A 24 10.76 10.28 22.00
N ARG A 25 10.69 10.46 23.33
CA ARG A 25 9.54 11.09 24.00
C ARG A 25 9.42 12.56 23.66
N GLN A 26 10.53 13.31 23.72
CA GLN A 26 10.55 14.73 23.39
C GLN A 26 10.17 14.98 21.92
N LEU A 27 10.66 14.15 21.00
CA LEU A 27 10.26 14.21 19.59
C LEU A 27 8.78 13.90 19.41
N ALA A 28 8.25 12.90 20.11
CA ALA A 28 6.83 12.56 20.04
C ALA A 28 5.94 13.71 20.51
N ASP A 29 6.28 14.35 21.62
CA ASP A 29 5.52 15.47 22.18
C ASP A 29 5.61 16.71 21.28
N ARG A 30 6.82 17.03 20.76
CA ARG A 30 7.06 18.17 19.87
C ARG A 30 6.27 18.10 18.57
N PHE A 31 6.20 16.91 17.96
CA PHE A 31 5.49 16.69 16.70
C PHE A 31 4.06 16.19 16.89
N GLN A 32 3.58 16.07 18.14
CA GLN A 32 2.26 15.53 18.50
C GLN A 32 1.96 14.17 17.85
N VAL A 33 2.97 13.31 17.76
CA VAL A 33 2.86 11.96 17.19
C VAL A 33 3.06 10.88 18.25
N GLY A 34 2.59 9.67 17.98
CA GLY A 34 2.79 8.56 18.90
C GLY A 34 4.27 8.17 19.05
N LYS A 35 4.73 7.93 20.30
CA LYS A 35 6.10 7.43 20.61
C LYS A 35 6.50 6.18 19.81
N SER A 36 5.53 5.30 19.52
CA SER A 36 5.76 4.06 18.77
C SER A 36 6.00 4.32 17.27
N PHE A 37 5.49 5.44 16.73
CA PHE A 37 5.76 5.87 15.37
C PHE A 37 7.19 6.42 15.27
N VAL A 38 7.58 7.33 16.17
CA VAL A 38 8.95 7.88 16.21
C VAL A 38 9.98 6.78 16.38
N GLY A 39 9.77 5.85 17.31
CA GLY A 39 10.69 4.71 17.51
C GLY A 39 10.83 3.81 16.28
N ARG A 40 9.70 3.52 15.60
CA ARG A 40 9.73 2.75 14.34
C ARG A 40 10.45 3.50 13.22
N LEU A 41 10.19 4.79 13.08
CA LEU A 41 10.82 5.65 12.07
C LEU A 41 12.34 5.72 12.26
N LEU A 42 12.81 5.94 13.49
CA LEU A 42 14.23 5.99 13.80
C LEU A 42 14.92 4.64 13.60
N LYS A 43 14.25 3.53 13.96
CA LYS A 43 14.76 2.18 13.70
C LYS A 43 14.92 1.95 12.20
N GLN A 44 13.88 2.22 11.40
CA GLN A 44 13.92 2.12 9.95
C GLN A 44 15.04 2.99 9.35
N PHE A 45 15.18 4.22 9.82
CA PHE A 45 16.22 5.14 9.37
C PHE A 45 17.63 4.60 9.65
N ARG A 46 17.86 3.98 10.82
CA ARG A 46 19.16 3.36 11.15
C ARG A 46 19.45 2.11 10.31
N GLU A 47 18.43 1.30 10.01
CA GLU A 47 18.60 0.03 9.28
C GLU A 47 18.71 0.22 7.75
N THR A 48 17.96 1.16 7.19
CA THR A 48 17.81 1.30 5.73
C THR A 48 18.27 2.66 5.19
N GLY A 49 18.59 3.62 6.04
CA GLY A 49 18.93 5.00 5.63
C GLY A 49 17.78 5.76 4.96
N THR A 50 16.60 5.13 4.83
CA THR A 50 15.51 5.58 3.97
C THR A 50 14.36 6.12 4.82
N ILE A 51 13.81 7.28 4.41
CA ILE A 51 12.77 8.02 5.13
C ILE A 51 11.37 7.77 4.54
N THR A 52 11.32 7.33 3.29
CA THR A 52 10.08 7.09 2.56
C THR A 52 9.26 5.97 3.21
N ALA A 53 7.94 6.12 3.18
CA ALA A 53 7.05 5.02 3.55
C ALA A 53 7.33 3.84 2.63
N LYS A 54 7.40 2.63 3.21
CA LYS A 54 7.37 1.43 2.37
C LYS A 54 6.13 1.52 1.49
N PRO A 55 6.26 1.28 0.17
CA PRO A 55 5.08 1.23 -0.68
C PRO A 55 4.10 0.22 -0.07
N PHE A 56 2.81 0.57 -0.03
CA PHE A 56 1.77 -0.39 0.31
C PHE A 56 2.01 -1.62 -0.56
N GLY A 57 2.20 -2.78 0.06
CA GLY A 57 2.79 -3.97 -0.58
C GLY A 57 1.94 -4.63 -1.68
N GLY A 58 0.98 -3.91 -2.24
CA GLY A 58 -0.14 -4.49 -2.98
C GLY A 58 -1.04 -5.28 -2.03
N GLY A 59 -2.33 -5.32 -2.31
CA GLY A 59 -3.17 -6.36 -1.74
C GLY A 59 -2.71 -7.74 -2.25
N GLU A 60 -3.46 -8.78 -1.90
CA GLU A 60 -3.32 -10.07 -2.56
C GLU A 60 -3.33 -9.91 -4.09
N LYS A 61 -2.45 -10.63 -4.78
CA LYS A 61 -2.35 -10.55 -6.25
C LYS A 61 -3.72 -10.86 -6.85
N PRO A 62 -4.20 -10.10 -7.85
CA PRO A 62 -5.49 -10.38 -8.46
C PRO A 62 -5.51 -11.80 -9.01
N TYR A 63 -6.59 -12.52 -8.75
CA TYR A 63 -6.80 -13.90 -9.21
C TYR A 63 -6.86 -14.02 -10.74
N LEU A 64 -7.32 -12.95 -11.38
CA LEU A 64 -7.35 -12.76 -12.82
C LEU A 64 -6.05 -12.10 -13.28
N ASN A 65 -5.37 -12.75 -14.20
CA ASN A 65 -4.19 -12.21 -14.89
C ASN A 65 -4.63 -11.19 -15.95
N GLU A 66 -3.68 -10.40 -16.46
CA GLU A 66 -3.96 -9.39 -17.50
C GLU A 66 -4.58 -9.99 -18.77
N GLU A 67 -4.21 -11.21 -19.12
CA GLU A 67 -4.81 -11.96 -20.23
C GLU A 67 -6.27 -12.35 -19.98
N ASP A 68 -6.62 -12.71 -18.74
CA ASP A 68 -8.00 -13.05 -18.37
C ASP A 68 -8.88 -11.80 -18.48
N LEU A 69 -8.35 -10.65 -18.06
CA LEU A 69 -9.03 -9.36 -18.15
C LEU A 69 -9.21 -8.90 -19.60
N ALA A 70 -8.20 -9.09 -20.45
CA ALA A 70 -8.31 -8.77 -21.88
C ALA A 70 -9.37 -9.63 -22.58
N TRP A 71 -9.42 -10.93 -22.27
CA TRP A 71 -10.43 -11.83 -22.78
C TRP A 71 -11.84 -11.46 -22.29
N LEU A 72 -11.99 -11.15 -20.99
CA LEU A 72 -13.27 -10.75 -20.41
C LEU A 72 -13.79 -9.47 -21.06
N LYS A 73 -12.92 -8.47 -21.29
CA LYS A 73 -13.28 -7.24 -22.01
C LYS A 73 -13.79 -7.52 -23.42
N ALA A 74 -13.06 -8.33 -24.19
CA ALA A 74 -13.47 -8.70 -25.55
C ALA A 74 -14.81 -9.47 -25.57
N ARG A 75 -15.06 -10.30 -24.56
CA ARG A 75 -16.31 -11.06 -24.41
C ARG A 75 -17.49 -10.13 -24.11
N VAL A 76 -17.32 -9.18 -23.19
CA VAL A 76 -18.33 -8.17 -22.85
C VAL A 76 -18.62 -7.24 -24.04
N GLU A 77 -17.59 -6.85 -24.80
CA GLU A 77 -17.78 -6.04 -26.01
C GLU A 77 -18.51 -6.81 -27.12
N ALA A 78 -18.25 -8.11 -27.27
CA ALA A 78 -18.92 -8.95 -28.26
C ALA A 78 -20.37 -9.31 -27.87
N VAL A 79 -20.64 -9.46 -26.58
CA VAL A 79 -21.97 -9.81 -26.04
C VAL A 79 -22.28 -8.89 -24.86
N ASN A 80 -22.85 -7.73 -25.18
CA ASN A 80 -23.15 -6.67 -24.22
C ASN A 80 -24.34 -7.00 -23.28
N ASP A 81 -25.10 -8.06 -23.57
CA ASP A 81 -26.20 -8.55 -22.73
C ASP A 81 -25.78 -9.68 -21.76
N SER A 82 -24.50 -10.04 -21.71
CA SER A 82 -24.03 -11.09 -20.80
C SER A 82 -24.14 -10.68 -19.35
N THR A 83 -24.81 -11.50 -18.55
CA THR A 83 -24.91 -11.33 -17.11
C THR A 83 -23.61 -11.76 -16.41
N LEU A 84 -23.37 -11.27 -15.19
CA LEU A 84 -22.17 -11.65 -14.40
C LEU A 84 -22.06 -13.16 -14.19
N ALA A 85 -23.20 -13.85 -14.00
CA ALA A 85 -23.22 -15.30 -13.80
C ALA A 85 -22.76 -16.07 -15.04
N GLU A 86 -23.15 -15.61 -16.23
CA GLU A 86 -22.73 -16.18 -17.51
C GLU A 86 -21.24 -15.93 -17.78
N LEU A 87 -20.73 -14.73 -17.44
CA LEU A 87 -19.31 -14.42 -17.57
C LEU A 87 -18.45 -15.28 -16.63
N CYS A 88 -18.91 -15.54 -15.40
CA CYS A 88 -18.24 -16.47 -14.49
C CYS A 88 -18.24 -17.90 -15.03
N ALA A 89 -19.37 -18.40 -15.54
CA ALA A 89 -19.46 -19.75 -16.13
C ALA A 89 -18.57 -19.89 -17.38
N ASP A 90 -18.52 -18.86 -18.22
CA ASP A 90 -17.65 -18.84 -19.39
C ASP A 90 -16.15 -18.76 -19.01
N LEU A 91 -15.80 -18.01 -17.96
CA LEU A 91 -14.44 -17.98 -17.40
C LEU A 91 -14.03 -19.33 -16.80
N GLU A 92 -14.94 -20.00 -16.08
CA GLU A 92 -14.72 -21.35 -15.55
C GLU A 92 -14.50 -22.36 -16.69
N THR A 93 -15.33 -22.30 -17.73
CA THR A 93 -15.27 -23.24 -18.87
C THR A 93 -14.03 -23.03 -19.74
N SER A 94 -13.65 -21.78 -20.00
CA SER A 94 -12.54 -21.45 -20.90
C SER A 94 -11.17 -21.47 -20.23
N ARG A 95 -11.08 -21.13 -18.95
CA ARG A 95 -9.81 -20.93 -18.23
C ARG A 95 -9.70 -21.69 -16.90
N GLY A 96 -10.74 -22.41 -16.46
CA GLY A 96 -10.69 -23.25 -15.25
C GLY A 96 -10.56 -22.47 -13.94
N LYS A 97 -10.92 -21.18 -13.96
CA LYS A 97 -10.79 -20.24 -12.83
C LYS A 97 -12.19 -19.91 -12.29
N LYS A 98 -12.36 -20.01 -10.98
CA LYS A 98 -13.63 -19.82 -10.25
C LYS A 98 -13.65 -18.54 -9.45
#